data_AF-A0A0F9PRY9-F1
#
_entry.id   AF-A0A0F9PRY9-F1
#
_cell.length_a   1.000
_cell.length_b   1.000
_cell.length_c   1.000
_cell.angle_alpha   90.00
_cell.angle_beta   90.00
_cell.angle_gamma   90.00
#
_symmetry.space_group_name_H-M   'P 1'
#
loop_
_entity.id
_entity.type
_entity.pdbx_description
1 polymer ?
#
loop_
_entity_poly.entity_id
_entity_poly.type
_entity_poly.pdbx_seq_one_letter_code
_entity_poly.pdbx_strand_id
1 'polypeptide(L)'
;MIYEDSSSVDYLIARTGIEEHIFSFDISHDLVHTNAVYKFMFRNDMGNITTIEEIALRTPNINIAEIGSPDSIIDLSDTDSFTVNFEIEEYNEYIDYVYLEYSFDAGFETERINLTNTGSVYNYTFESFSPEVTSLTYKAVAVDIYGNEIELGFERTIALIPELPTWEMNQETQIFVIILSLIIGAAFGVVYNSEMRRKSSKRLDYDKTIKSSKTTKDKLTKKEQISDAAISQLDDNEQKAIEKKNKLSIYIFISGAGILGLSGLLSYLIFASITTAMLFFIGAFLLTITLWIFLTARTVEKIFRTPNYAYVTRDKFLLMLVSVFIYLFIVAIFLVGDSLAWWRVRVNELSYNVGGFVIPKALTTVTMTFLTSIFLLTASTFKDVAEKLEELETANVFNENPLNIVKTREAAISSAISTIGKKGVIFVIIISLVIVFASDLNAYANQGILIMVPFLIGALISLVLSSRLLKEKIAVVDDIVLDHIISCPHCGNKTALGGNYCETCGKELLSGQRYTSGIICIKCERVNAKDSVFCRYCGNQLGNETKLITKGKGLKA
;
A
#
# COMPACT_ATOMS: atom_id res chain seq x y z
N MET A 1 -17.66 -78.47 -36.75
CA MET A 1 -17.76 -77.20 -36.00
C MET A 1 -17.69 -76.09 -37.04
N ILE A 2 -18.64 -75.16 -37.09
CA ILE A 2 -18.69 -74.11 -38.11
C ILE A 2 -18.48 -72.80 -37.36
N TYR A 3 -17.40 -72.10 -37.71
CA TYR A 3 -17.08 -70.78 -37.20
C TYR A 3 -17.21 -69.81 -38.38
N GLU A 4 -18.17 -68.89 -38.30
CA GLU A 4 -18.30 -67.76 -39.23
C GLU A 4 -17.68 -66.53 -38.58
N ASP A 5 -16.37 -66.58 -38.36
CA ASP A 5 -15.55 -65.37 -38.28
C ASP A 5 -14.12 -65.72 -38.72
N SER A 6 -13.45 -64.76 -39.35
CA SER A 6 -12.21 -64.97 -40.11
C SER A 6 -10.93 -65.10 -39.28
N SER A 7 -11.04 -65.19 -37.95
CA SER A 7 -9.93 -65.48 -37.04
C SER A 7 -9.75 -66.99 -36.86
N SER A 8 -8.59 -67.53 -37.24
CA SER A 8 -8.27 -68.94 -37.03
C SER A 8 -8.06 -69.24 -35.55
N VAL A 9 -9.02 -69.94 -34.93
CA VAL A 9 -8.87 -70.48 -33.58
C VAL A 9 -8.28 -71.89 -33.71
N ASP A 10 -7.08 -72.09 -33.16
CA ASP A 10 -6.49 -73.42 -33.06
C ASP A 10 -7.15 -74.17 -31.89
N TYR A 11 -7.61 -75.39 -32.16
CA TYR A 11 -8.20 -76.27 -31.14
C TYR A 11 -7.46 -77.59 -31.09
N LEU A 12 -7.04 -78.00 -29.89
CA LEU A 12 -6.51 -79.34 -29.66
C LEU A 12 -7.64 -80.23 -29.14
N ILE A 13 -8.03 -81.26 -29.91
CA ILE A 13 -9.05 -82.22 -29.49
C ILE A 13 -8.34 -83.48 -29.00
N ALA A 14 -8.35 -83.68 -27.69
CA ALA A 14 -7.90 -84.91 -27.07
C ALA A 14 -9.11 -85.79 -26.72
N ARG A 15 -9.14 -87.01 -27.28
CA ARG A 15 -10.11 -88.04 -26.87
C ARG A 15 -9.53 -88.83 -25.71
N THR A 16 -10.21 -88.86 -24.57
CA THR A 16 -9.83 -89.69 -23.43
C THR A 16 -10.99 -90.63 -23.07
N GLY A 17 -10.70 -91.91 -22.82
CA GLY A 17 -11.68 -92.93 -22.43
C GLY A 17 -12.19 -93.84 -23.56
N ILE A 18 -12.57 -95.08 -23.18
CA ILE A 18 -13.03 -96.15 -24.10
C ILE A 18 -14.56 -96.28 -24.11
N GLU A 19 -15.25 -95.91 -23.01
CA GLU A 19 -16.70 -96.14 -22.84
C GLU A 19 -17.54 -94.85 -22.73
N GLU A 20 -16.97 -93.74 -22.26
CA GLU A 20 -17.57 -92.40 -22.32
C GLU A 20 -16.68 -91.49 -23.18
N HIS A 21 -17.27 -90.86 -24.20
CA HIS A 21 -16.55 -89.96 -25.10
C HIS A 21 -16.39 -88.58 -24.45
N ILE A 22 -15.39 -88.42 -23.59
CA ILE A 22 -15.02 -87.12 -23.04
C ILE A 22 -14.07 -86.44 -24.02
N PHE A 23 -14.51 -85.31 -24.55
CA PHE A 23 -13.69 -84.42 -25.37
C PHE A 23 -13.27 -83.24 -24.50
N SER A 24 -11.96 -83.10 -24.29
CA SER A 24 -11.41 -81.89 -23.70
C SER A 24 -11.00 -80.97 -24.83
N PHE A 25 -11.49 -79.73 -24.79
CA PHE A 25 -11.09 -78.67 -25.70
C PHE A 25 -10.26 -77.67 -24.91
N ASP A 26 -9.03 -77.45 -25.34
CA ASP A 26 -8.25 -76.31 -24.88
C ASP A 26 -8.31 -75.22 -25.96
N ILE A 27 -8.81 -74.05 -25.58
CA ILE A 27 -8.96 -72.91 -26.48
C ILE A 27 -7.89 -71.92 -26.04
N SER A 28 -6.70 -72.05 -26.61
CA SER A 28 -5.67 -71.03 -26.48
C SER A 28 -6.08 -69.86 -27.38
N HIS A 29 -6.72 -68.85 -26.81
CA HIS A 29 -7.05 -67.67 -27.57
C HIS A 29 -6.83 -66.40 -26.77
N ASP A 30 -6.22 -65.43 -27.43
CA ASP A 30 -6.16 -63.99 -27.12
C ASP A 30 -7.55 -63.30 -27.01
N LEU A 31 -8.62 -64.03 -26.70
CA LEU A 31 -10.01 -63.62 -26.97
C LEU A 31 -10.72 -62.95 -25.79
N VAL A 32 -9.98 -62.35 -24.87
CA VAL A 32 -10.52 -62.02 -23.54
C VAL A 32 -11.32 -60.70 -23.51
N HIS A 33 -11.32 -59.85 -24.53
CA HIS A 33 -11.87 -58.48 -24.40
C HIS A 33 -12.92 -58.04 -25.42
N THR A 34 -13.63 -58.97 -26.07
CA THR A 34 -14.94 -58.63 -26.68
C THR A 34 -16.05 -59.37 -25.95
N ASN A 35 -17.21 -58.72 -25.78
CA ASN A 35 -18.40 -59.41 -25.33
C ASN A 35 -18.76 -60.44 -26.40
N ALA A 36 -18.32 -61.67 -26.19
CA ALA A 36 -18.38 -62.73 -27.16
C ALA A 36 -19.11 -63.91 -26.57
N VAL A 37 -19.92 -64.54 -27.40
CA VAL A 37 -20.70 -65.70 -27.02
C VAL A 37 -20.23 -66.86 -27.87
N TYR A 38 -19.45 -67.76 -27.27
CA TYR A 38 -18.96 -68.97 -27.92
C TYR A 38 -20.03 -70.03 -27.87
N LYS A 39 -20.53 -70.42 -29.03
CA LYS A 39 -21.48 -71.52 -29.16
C LYS A 39 -20.75 -72.75 -29.65
N PHE A 40 -20.62 -73.73 -28.78
CA PHE A 40 -20.14 -75.05 -29.14
C PHE A 40 -21.28 -75.80 -29.79
N MET A 41 -21.19 -76.03 -31.09
CA MET A 41 -22.27 -76.65 -31.87
C MET A 41 -21.83 -78.00 -32.42
N PHE A 42 -22.64 -79.04 -32.16
CA PHE A 42 -22.52 -80.36 -32.77
C PHE A 42 -23.42 -80.46 -33.98
N ARG A 43 -22.89 -80.94 -35.11
CA ARG A 43 -23.69 -81.28 -36.29
C ARG A 43 -23.69 -82.80 -36.43
N ASN A 44 -24.87 -83.43 -36.40
CA ASN A 44 -25.00 -84.87 -36.59
C ASN A 44 -24.93 -85.28 -38.08
N ASP A 45 -24.90 -86.59 -38.35
CA ASP A 45 -24.80 -87.15 -39.72
C ASP A 45 -26.00 -86.79 -40.62
N MET A 46 -27.12 -86.37 -40.04
CA MET A 46 -28.30 -85.88 -40.78
C MET A 46 -28.22 -84.38 -41.10
N GLY A 47 -27.16 -83.70 -40.67
CA GLY A 47 -26.96 -82.26 -40.87
C GLY A 47 -27.61 -81.36 -39.82
N ASN A 48 -28.30 -81.92 -38.81
CA ASN A 48 -28.91 -81.13 -37.75
C ASN A 48 -27.83 -80.57 -36.82
N ILE A 49 -27.88 -79.27 -36.55
CA ILE A 49 -26.96 -78.58 -35.65
C ILE A 49 -27.63 -78.37 -34.29
N THR A 50 -26.98 -78.81 -33.22
CA THR A 50 -27.39 -78.60 -31.84
C THR A 50 -26.29 -77.89 -31.07
N THR A 51 -26.62 -76.78 -30.40
CA THR A 51 -25.72 -76.11 -29.46
C THR A 51 -25.57 -77.00 -28.22
N ILE A 52 -24.34 -77.43 -27.96
CA ILE A 52 -23.95 -78.21 -26.78
C ILE A 52 -23.78 -77.28 -25.59
N GLU A 53 -23.06 -76.18 -25.80
CA GLU A 53 -22.68 -75.25 -24.74
C GLU A 53 -22.57 -73.83 -25.32
N GLU A 54 -22.93 -72.85 -24.50
CA GLU A 54 -22.84 -71.44 -24.85
C GLU A 54 -22.08 -70.73 -23.72
N ILE A 55 -20.84 -70.32 -24.00
CA ILE A 55 -19.99 -69.60 -23.04
C ILE A 55 -20.00 -68.13 -23.44
N ALA A 56 -20.56 -67.28 -22.58
CA ALA A 56 -20.45 -65.83 -22.74
C ALA A 56 -19.17 -65.35 -22.03
N LEU A 57 -18.14 -64.98 -22.80
CA LEU A 57 -17.02 -64.21 -22.27
C LEU A 57 -17.44 -62.75 -22.24
N ARG A 58 -17.33 -62.15 -21.05
CA ARG A 58 -17.54 -60.72 -20.88
C ARG A 58 -16.18 -60.05 -20.91
N THR A 59 -16.13 -58.86 -21.50
CA THR A 59 -14.98 -57.97 -21.34
C THR A 59 -14.71 -57.82 -19.84
N PRO A 60 -13.51 -58.17 -19.34
CA PRO A 60 -13.20 -58.02 -17.93
C PRO A 60 -13.41 -56.57 -17.54
N ASN A 61 -14.11 -56.38 -16.43
CA ASN A 61 -14.39 -55.06 -15.91
C ASN A 61 -13.16 -54.59 -15.12
N ILE A 62 -12.15 -54.14 -15.84
CA ILE A 62 -10.93 -53.61 -15.23
C ILE A 62 -11.29 -52.35 -14.47
N ASN A 63 -11.17 -52.41 -13.15
CA ASN A 63 -11.42 -51.27 -12.28
C ASN A 63 -10.09 -50.76 -11.75
N ILE A 64 -9.80 -49.49 -11.99
CA ILE A 64 -8.68 -48.81 -11.31
C ILE A 64 -9.25 -47.96 -10.20
N ALA A 65 -8.73 -48.20 -9.00
CA ALA A 65 -8.97 -47.35 -7.86
C ALA A 65 -7.76 -46.44 -7.63
N GLU A 66 -7.98 -45.15 -7.47
CA GLU A 66 -6.96 -44.27 -6.89
C GLU A 66 -6.76 -44.65 -5.41
N ILE A 67 -5.52 -44.96 -5.02
CA ILE A 67 -5.21 -45.35 -3.65
C ILE A 67 -5.13 -44.08 -2.80
N GLY A 68 -6.12 -43.91 -1.93
CA GLY A 68 -6.25 -42.74 -1.06
C GLY A 68 -7.21 -41.70 -1.63
N SER A 69 -7.56 -40.72 -0.80
CA SER A 69 -8.27 -39.52 -1.26
C SER A 69 -7.22 -38.44 -1.58
N PRO A 70 -7.00 -38.08 -2.86
CA PRO A 70 -6.07 -37.01 -3.16
C PRO A 70 -6.53 -35.72 -2.47
N ASP A 71 -5.58 -34.99 -1.89
CA ASP A 71 -5.87 -33.69 -1.32
C ASP A 71 -6.39 -32.77 -2.43
N SER A 72 -7.49 -32.06 -2.16
CA SER A 72 -8.05 -31.10 -3.14
C SER A 72 -7.15 -29.88 -3.33
N ILE A 73 -6.21 -29.66 -2.40
CA ILE A 73 -5.30 -28.52 -2.35
C ILE A 73 -3.94 -29.03 -1.88
N ILE A 74 -2.88 -28.72 -2.61
CA ILE A 74 -1.50 -29.02 -2.23
C ILE A 74 -0.75 -27.70 -2.06
N ASP A 75 -0.10 -27.50 -0.91
CA ASP A 75 0.79 -26.36 -0.70
C ASP A 75 2.22 -26.72 -1.11
N LEU A 76 2.69 -26.13 -2.22
CA LEU A 76 4.04 -26.37 -2.73
C LEU A 76 5.12 -25.75 -1.84
N SER A 77 4.77 -24.98 -0.79
CA SER A 77 5.76 -24.59 0.23
C SER A 77 6.13 -25.71 1.19
N ASP A 78 5.30 -26.75 1.30
CA ASP A 78 5.50 -27.84 2.26
C ASP A 78 6.08 -29.09 1.57
N THR A 79 5.87 -29.23 0.27
CA THR A 79 6.28 -30.39 -0.52
C THR A 79 6.69 -30.02 -1.94
N ASP A 80 7.87 -30.45 -2.37
CA ASP A 80 8.37 -30.26 -3.75
C ASP A 80 7.81 -31.31 -4.72
N SER A 81 7.11 -32.31 -4.20
CA SER A 81 6.59 -33.43 -4.97
C SER A 81 5.21 -33.91 -4.51
N PHE A 82 4.47 -34.49 -5.45
CA PHE A 82 3.16 -35.07 -5.22
C PHE A 82 3.07 -36.42 -5.92
N THR A 83 2.73 -37.47 -5.16
CA THR A 83 2.62 -38.82 -5.71
C THR A 83 1.16 -39.25 -5.83
N VAL A 84 0.76 -39.61 -7.04
CA VAL A 84 -0.51 -40.30 -7.31
C VAL A 84 -0.26 -41.80 -7.36
N ASN A 85 -1.18 -42.57 -6.78
CA ASN A 85 -1.11 -44.03 -6.73
C ASN A 85 -2.44 -44.60 -7.22
N PHE A 86 -2.38 -45.62 -8.05
CA PHE A 86 -3.51 -46.30 -8.66
C PHE A 86 -3.35 -47.81 -8.46
N GLU A 87 -4.43 -48.51 -8.18
CA GLU A 87 -4.46 -49.96 -8.00
C GLU A 87 -5.40 -50.61 -9.00
N ILE A 88 -4.91 -51.67 -9.65
CA ILE A 88 -5.69 -52.55 -10.51
C ILE A 88 -5.76 -53.93 -9.84
N GLU A 89 -6.79 -54.15 -9.02
CA GLU A 89 -6.90 -55.38 -8.21
C GLU A 89 -7.13 -56.64 -9.07
N GLU A 90 -7.94 -56.53 -10.12
CA GLU A 90 -8.31 -57.64 -10.99
C GLU A 90 -7.80 -57.41 -12.42
N TYR A 91 -7.35 -58.49 -13.09
CA TYR A 91 -6.94 -58.49 -14.50
C TYR A 91 -5.67 -57.67 -14.81
N ASN A 92 -4.82 -57.42 -13.81
CA ASN A 92 -3.55 -56.71 -14.00
C ASN A 92 -2.61 -57.39 -15.00
N GLU A 93 -2.70 -58.72 -15.14
CA GLU A 93 -1.96 -59.50 -16.11
C GLU A 93 -2.31 -59.20 -17.58
N TYR A 94 -3.44 -58.52 -17.82
CA TYR A 94 -3.89 -58.10 -19.15
C TYR A 94 -3.52 -56.64 -19.47
N ILE A 95 -2.89 -55.92 -18.54
CA ILE A 95 -2.44 -54.54 -18.72
C ILE A 95 -1.01 -54.52 -19.22
N ASP A 96 -0.78 -53.88 -20.37
CA ASP A 96 0.57 -53.66 -20.90
C ASP A 96 1.24 -52.51 -20.14
N TYR A 97 0.59 -51.35 -20.11
CA TYR A 97 1.04 -50.21 -19.34
C TYR A 97 -0.12 -49.31 -18.92
N VAL A 98 0.13 -48.50 -17.90
CA VAL A 98 -0.77 -47.44 -17.47
C VAL A 98 -0.04 -46.13 -17.64
N TYR A 99 -0.72 -45.13 -18.17
CA TYR A 99 -0.19 -43.79 -18.30
C TYR A 99 -1.14 -42.76 -17.69
N LEU A 100 -0.57 -41.62 -17.34
CA LEU A 100 -1.30 -40.46 -16.86
C LEU A 100 -1.39 -39.45 -18.00
N GLU A 101 -2.60 -38.97 -18.27
CA GLU A 101 -2.79 -37.71 -19.01
C GLU A 101 -2.90 -36.59 -17.99
N TYR A 102 -2.04 -35.59 -18.07
CA TYR A 102 -2.12 -34.44 -17.18
C TYR A 102 -1.89 -33.12 -17.92
N SER A 103 -2.41 -32.04 -17.35
CA SER A 103 -2.19 -30.68 -17.81
C SER A 103 -2.10 -29.72 -16.63
N PHE A 104 -1.31 -28.66 -16.83
CA PHE A 104 -1.21 -27.54 -15.90
C PHE A 104 -1.91 -26.31 -16.49
N ASP A 105 -2.52 -25.49 -15.64
CA ASP A 105 -3.26 -24.28 -16.04
C ASP A 105 -2.39 -23.19 -16.68
N ALA A 106 -1.07 -23.25 -16.50
CA ALA A 106 -0.10 -22.32 -17.09
C ALA A 106 0.05 -22.44 -18.62
N GLY A 107 -0.87 -23.15 -19.29
CA GLY A 107 -0.93 -23.25 -20.75
C GLY A 107 -0.08 -24.36 -21.34
N PHE A 108 0.20 -25.41 -20.56
CA PHE A 108 0.87 -26.60 -21.06
C PHE A 108 -0.13 -27.48 -21.83
N GLU A 109 0.32 -28.03 -22.97
CA GLU A 109 -0.44 -29.08 -23.66
C GLU A 109 -0.60 -30.29 -22.74
N THR A 110 -1.64 -31.09 -22.97
CA THR A 110 -1.84 -32.33 -22.22
C THR A 110 -0.65 -33.25 -22.47
N GLU A 111 0.09 -33.57 -21.41
CA GLU A 111 1.24 -34.48 -21.45
C GLU A 111 0.79 -35.90 -21.08
N ARG A 112 1.45 -36.90 -21.67
CA ARG A 112 1.24 -38.32 -21.37
C ARG A 112 2.51 -38.88 -20.74
N ILE A 113 2.40 -39.50 -19.57
CA ILE A 113 3.53 -40.15 -18.91
C ILE A 113 3.18 -41.54 -18.40
N ASN A 114 4.04 -42.51 -18.70
CA ASN A 114 3.84 -43.88 -18.22
C ASN A 114 4.10 -43.96 -16.71
N LEU A 115 3.21 -44.63 -15.99
CA LEU A 115 3.32 -44.87 -14.55
C LEU A 115 4.34 -45.98 -14.29
N THR A 116 5.05 -45.89 -13.16
CA THR A 116 5.89 -46.98 -12.65
C THR A 116 5.04 -47.97 -11.87
N ASN A 117 5.23 -49.28 -12.10
CA ASN A 117 4.44 -50.31 -11.45
C ASN A 117 5.24 -51.12 -10.42
N THR A 118 4.57 -51.57 -9.37
CA THR A 118 5.08 -52.54 -8.39
C THR A 118 3.94 -53.50 -8.06
N GLY A 119 3.80 -54.57 -8.86
CA GLY A 119 2.66 -55.49 -8.77
C GLY A 119 1.41 -54.89 -9.41
N SER A 120 0.31 -54.83 -8.65
CA SER A 120 -0.97 -54.22 -9.05
C SER A 120 -1.03 -52.70 -8.84
N VAL A 121 0.01 -52.12 -8.23
CA VAL A 121 0.06 -50.69 -7.90
C VAL A 121 0.91 -49.95 -8.92
N TYR A 122 0.32 -48.91 -9.50
CA TYR A 122 0.93 -47.97 -10.44
C TYR A 122 1.05 -46.62 -9.77
N ASN A 123 2.21 -45.99 -9.86
CA ASN A 123 2.43 -44.69 -9.25
C ASN A 123 3.20 -43.74 -10.16
N TYR A 124 3.03 -42.46 -9.88
CA TYR A 124 3.81 -41.41 -10.48
C TYR A 124 3.97 -40.26 -9.51
N THR A 125 5.19 -39.75 -9.42
CA THR A 125 5.53 -38.60 -8.59
C THR A 125 5.78 -37.42 -9.50
N PHE A 126 4.90 -36.41 -9.39
CA PHE A 126 5.16 -35.09 -9.94
C PHE A 126 6.28 -34.44 -9.12
N GLU A 127 7.35 -34.02 -9.78
CA GLU A 127 8.47 -33.32 -9.17
C GLU A 127 8.69 -31.98 -9.88
N SER A 128 9.28 -31.01 -9.18
CA SER A 128 9.73 -29.74 -9.77
C SER A 128 8.63 -28.94 -10.47
N PHE A 129 7.54 -28.65 -9.75
CA PHE A 129 6.47 -27.80 -10.25
C PHE A 129 6.99 -26.44 -10.71
N SER A 130 6.53 -25.97 -11.88
CA SER A 130 6.81 -24.60 -12.30
C SER A 130 6.13 -23.60 -11.34
N PRO A 131 6.80 -22.50 -10.96
CA PRO A 131 6.24 -21.50 -10.04
C PRO A 131 5.00 -20.77 -10.57
N GLU A 132 4.69 -20.97 -11.86
CA GLU A 132 3.52 -20.37 -12.52
C GLU A 132 2.27 -21.25 -12.46
N VAL A 133 2.40 -22.50 -12.03
CA VAL A 133 1.29 -23.47 -11.98
C VAL A 133 0.42 -23.19 -10.75
N THR A 134 -0.89 -23.16 -10.96
CA THR A 134 -1.89 -23.02 -9.88
C THR A 134 -2.91 -24.16 -9.83
N SER A 135 -2.94 -25.02 -10.84
CA SER A 135 -3.70 -26.28 -10.76
C SER A 135 -3.09 -27.37 -11.62
N LEU A 136 -3.26 -28.61 -11.17
CA LEU A 136 -2.90 -29.83 -11.88
C LEU A 136 -4.19 -30.59 -12.18
N THR A 137 -4.45 -30.84 -13.46
CA THR A 137 -5.55 -31.69 -13.88
C THR A 137 -5.01 -32.99 -14.45
N TYR A 138 -5.46 -34.14 -13.96
CA TYR A 138 -4.99 -35.45 -14.43
C TYR A 138 -6.11 -36.49 -14.54
N LYS A 139 -5.88 -37.49 -15.41
CA LYS A 139 -6.65 -38.73 -15.49
C LYS A 139 -5.72 -39.91 -15.81
N ALA A 140 -6.03 -41.09 -15.27
CA ALA A 140 -5.28 -42.31 -15.56
C ALA A 140 -5.93 -43.07 -16.72
N VAL A 141 -5.11 -43.64 -17.59
CA VAL A 141 -5.55 -44.47 -18.73
C VAL A 141 -4.71 -45.73 -18.74
N ALA A 142 -5.35 -46.89 -18.72
CA ALA A 142 -4.67 -48.17 -18.90
C ALA A 142 -4.76 -48.60 -20.36
N VAL A 143 -3.67 -49.17 -20.85
CA VAL A 143 -3.61 -49.80 -22.16
C VAL A 143 -3.44 -51.28 -21.95
N ASP A 144 -4.39 -52.06 -22.47
CA ASP A 144 -4.29 -53.52 -22.43
C ASP A 144 -3.21 -54.04 -23.40
N ILE A 145 -2.86 -55.32 -23.27
CA ILE A 145 -1.90 -56.01 -24.18
C ILE A 145 -2.32 -56.02 -25.66
N TYR A 146 -3.52 -55.55 -25.98
CA TYR A 146 -4.06 -55.45 -27.33
C TYR A 146 -4.06 -54.03 -27.88
N GLY A 147 -3.69 -53.03 -27.05
CA GLY A 147 -3.61 -51.63 -27.42
C GLY A 147 -4.93 -50.85 -27.24
N ASN A 148 -5.92 -51.38 -26.52
CA ASN A 148 -7.15 -50.63 -26.21
C ASN A 148 -6.91 -49.71 -25.02
N GLU A 149 -7.23 -48.42 -25.18
CA GLU A 149 -7.23 -47.44 -24.10
C GLU A 149 -8.51 -47.58 -23.27
N ILE A 150 -8.35 -47.81 -21.96
CA ILE A 150 -9.43 -47.85 -20.97
C ILE A 150 -9.26 -46.59 -20.13
N GLU A 151 -10.16 -45.62 -20.29
CA GLU A 151 -10.18 -44.41 -19.44
C GLU A 151 -10.69 -44.76 -18.05
N LEU A 152 -9.92 -44.37 -17.03
CA LEU A 152 -10.13 -44.90 -15.69
C LEU A 152 -10.40 -43.77 -14.70
N GLY A 153 -11.65 -43.70 -14.25
CA GLY A 153 -12.14 -42.70 -13.32
C GLY A 153 -12.63 -41.40 -13.99
N PHE A 154 -12.75 -40.35 -13.18
CA PHE A 154 -13.06 -38.99 -13.65
C PHE A 154 -11.79 -38.16 -13.63
N GLU A 155 -11.71 -37.20 -14.55
CA GLU A 155 -10.70 -36.16 -14.52
C GLU A 155 -10.68 -35.47 -13.15
N ARG A 156 -9.49 -35.41 -12.55
CA ARG A 156 -9.24 -34.81 -11.23
C ARG A 156 -8.53 -33.48 -11.43
N THR A 157 -9.02 -32.42 -10.79
CA THR A 157 -8.30 -31.14 -10.70
C THR A 157 -7.92 -30.89 -9.26
N ILE A 158 -6.62 -30.71 -9.02
CA ILE A 158 -6.05 -30.34 -7.73
C ILE A 158 -5.60 -28.88 -7.81
N ALA A 159 -5.95 -28.08 -6.81
CA ALA A 159 -5.41 -26.73 -6.67
C ALA A 159 -3.99 -26.80 -6.11
N LEU A 160 -3.05 -26.15 -6.79
CA LEU A 160 -1.66 -26.04 -6.37
C LEU A 160 -1.44 -24.64 -5.83
N ILE A 161 -0.98 -24.55 -4.58
CA ILE A 161 -0.58 -23.27 -4.00
C ILE A 161 0.92 -23.11 -4.27
N PRO A 162 1.33 -22.25 -5.23
CA PRO A 162 2.73 -22.11 -5.59
C PRO A 162 3.55 -21.59 -4.40
N GLU A 163 4.80 -22.02 -4.35
CA GLU A 163 5.77 -21.49 -3.41
C GLU A 163 5.87 -19.97 -3.61
N LEU A 164 5.94 -19.22 -2.51
CA LEU A 164 6.26 -17.80 -2.62
C LEU A 164 7.65 -17.68 -3.23
N PRO A 165 7.89 -16.72 -4.13
CA PRO A 165 9.21 -16.52 -4.71
C PRO A 165 10.20 -16.30 -3.56
N THR A 166 10.99 -17.32 -3.28
CA THR A 166 12.07 -17.20 -2.32
C THR A 166 13.06 -16.26 -2.98
N TRP A 167 13.13 -15.04 -2.45
CA TRP A 167 14.24 -14.17 -2.76
C TRP A 167 15.46 -14.81 -2.11
N GLU A 168 16.05 -15.77 -2.82
CA GLU A 168 17.44 -16.21 -2.63
C GLU A 168 18.37 -15.06 -3.02
N MET A 169 18.20 -13.94 -2.34
CA MET A 169 19.21 -12.92 -2.33
C MET A 169 20.34 -13.51 -1.52
N ASN A 170 21.45 -13.77 -2.22
CA ASN A 170 22.73 -13.93 -1.58
C ASN A 170 22.91 -12.80 -0.54
N GLN A 171 23.58 -13.06 0.59
CA GLN A 171 23.73 -12.08 1.68
C GLN A 171 24.19 -10.70 1.16
N GLU A 172 25.02 -10.70 0.10
CA GLU A 172 25.48 -9.51 -0.60
C GLU A 172 24.34 -8.71 -1.26
N THR A 173 23.39 -9.36 -1.92
CA THR A 173 22.24 -8.71 -2.58
C THR A 173 21.25 -8.16 -1.56
N GLN A 174 21.03 -8.87 -0.44
CA GLN A 174 20.21 -8.35 0.66
C GLN A 174 20.82 -7.06 1.25
N ILE A 175 22.12 -7.09 1.54
CA ILE A 175 22.86 -5.92 2.01
C ILE A 175 22.78 -4.78 0.99
N PHE A 176 22.93 -5.08 -0.30
CA PHE A 176 22.81 -4.08 -1.36
C PHE A 176 21.42 -3.43 -1.42
N VAL A 177 20.33 -4.20 -1.34
CA VAL A 177 18.96 -3.65 -1.33
C VAL A 177 18.70 -2.82 -0.08
N ILE A 178 19.21 -3.24 1.08
CA ILE A 178 19.15 -2.44 2.32
C ILE A 178 19.92 -1.12 2.15
N ILE A 179 21.12 -1.15 1.57
CA ILE A 179 21.91 0.05 1.32
C ILE A 179 21.22 0.95 0.29
N LEU A 180 20.71 0.41 -0.81
CA LEU A 180 20.04 1.15 -1.87
C LEU A 180 18.76 1.81 -1.36
N SER A 181 17.93 1.08 -0.63
CA SER A 181 16.73 1.63 0.00
C SER A 181 17.06 2.71 1.04
N LEU A 182 18.16 2.55 1.78
CA LEU A 182 18.67 3.58 2.69
C LEU A 182 19.18 4.82 1.94
N ILE A 183 19.87 4.66 0.80
CA ILE A 183 20.33 5.78 -0.04
C ILE A 183 19.12 6.51 -0.63
N ILE A 184 18.14 5.80 -1.18
CA ILE A 184 16.93 6.37 -1.77
C ILE A 184 16.14 7.10 -0.67
N GLY A 185 15.91 6.45 0.48
CA GLY A 185 15.23 7.05 1.63
C GLY A 185 15.95 8.29 2.16
N ALA A 186 17.28 8.25 2.25
CA ALA A 186 18.09 9.40 2.62
C ALA A 186 18.02 10.52 1.58
N ALA A 187 18.09 10.22 0.28
CA ALA A 187 17.99 11.20 -0.80
C ALA A 187 16.63 11.90 -0.79
N PHE A 188 15.53 11.15 -0.71
CA PHE A 188 14.18 11.71 -0.58
C PHE A 188 14.02 12.52 0.72
N GLY A 189 14.54 12.01 1.85
CA GLY A 189 14.55 12.72 3.12
C GLY A 189 15.33 14.03 3.06
N VAL A 190 16.48 14.05 2.39
CA VAL A 190 17.31 15.24 2.16
C VAL A 190 16.62 16.22 1.22
N VAL A 191 16.00 15.77 0.12
CA VAL A 191 15.25 16.62 -0.81
C VAL A 191 14.05 17.26 -0.11
N TYR A 192 13.26 16.45 0.61
CA TYR A 192 12.11 16.91 1.38
C TYR A 192 12.54 17.93 2.46
N ASN A 193 13.58 17.60 3.22
CA ASN A 193 14.10 18.47 4.26
C ASN A 193 14.75 19.74 3.70
N SER A 194 15.47 19.66 2.59
CA SER A 194 16.03 20.80 1.85
C SER A 194 14.94 21.80 1.47
N GLU A 195 13.83 21.30 0.92
CA GLU A 195 12.68 22.15 0.60
C GLU A 195 12.04 22.78 1.84
N MET A 196 11.85 21.99 2.91
CA MET A 196 11.26 22.50 4.16
C MET A 196 12.17 23.49 4.90
N ARG A 197 13.49 23.24 4.94
CA ARG A 197 14.49 24.06 5.66
C ARG A 197 14.73 25.41 4.99
N ARG A 198 14.65 25.47 3.66
CA ARG A 198 14.85 26.72 2.90
C ARG A 198 13.75 27.77 3.18
N LYS A 199 12.56 27.34 3.62
CA LYS A 199 11.50 28.25 4.08
C LYS A 199 11.73 28.77 5.51
N SER A 200 12.30 27.94 6.38
CA SER A 200 12.64 28.34 7.77
C SER A 200 13.87 29.25 7.86
N SER A 201 14.90 29.08 7.01
CA SER A 201 16.10 29.92 7.07
C SER A 201 15.84 31.39 6.71
N LYS A 202 14.80 31.70 5.92
CA LYS A 202 14.39 33.08 5.63
C LYS A 202 13.93 33.84 6.90
N ARG A 203 13.54 33.12 7.96
CA ARG A 203 13.22 33.70 9.27
C ARG A 203 14.43 34.36 9.93
N LEU A 204 15.63 33.84 9.70
CA LEU A 204 16.88 34.39 10.23
C LEU A 204 17.33 35.65 9.49
N ASP A 205 17.10 35.74 8.18
CA ASP A 205 17.44 36.94 7.42
C ASP A 205 16.51 38.12 7.75
N TYR A 206 15.24 37.85 8.06
CA TYR A 206 14.31 38.88 8.57
C TYR A 206 14.76 39.46 9.92
N ASP A 207 15.17 38.61 10.86
CA ASP A 207 15.75 39.06 12.13
C ASP A 207 17.04 39.87 11.93
N LYS A 208 17.85 39.50 10.93
CA LYS A 208 19.10 40.18 10.60
C LYS A 208 18.87 41.55 9.96
N THR A 209 17.87 41.69 9.09
CA THR A 209 17.47 42.98 8.49
C THR A 209 16.79 43.90 9.50
N ILE A 210 16.00 43.36 10.43
CA ILE A 210 15.42 44.15 11.54
C ILE A 210 16.54 44.65 12.46
N LYS A 211 17.53 43.80 12.80
CA LYS A 211 18.67 44.21 13.63
C LYS A 211 19.58 45.23 12.93
N SER A 212 19.87 45.08 11.63
CA SER A 212 20.68 46.06 10.90
C SER A 212 19.97 47.42 10.74
N SER A 213 18.64 47.43 10.58
CA SER A 213 17.87 48.69 10.54
C SER A 213 17.91 49.45 11.88
N LYS A 214 18.02 48.75 13.01
CA LYS A 214 18.22 49.36 14.34
C LYS A 214 19.59 50.03 14.45
N THR A 215 20.65 49.40 13.95
CA THR A 215 22.01 49.97 14.02
C THR A 215 22.19 51.22 13.16
N THR A 216 21.40 51.38 12.09
CA THR A 216 21.45 52.58 11.23
C THR A 216 20.60 53.74 11.79
N LYS A 217 19.58 53.48 12.62
CA LYS A 217 18.75 54.53 13.23
C LYS A 217 19.46 55.36 14.30
N ASP A 218 20.50 54.83 14.95
CA ASP A 218 21.32 55.59 15.91
C ASP A 218 22.22 56.65 15.26
N LYS A 219 22.27 56.72 13.92
CA LYS A 219 23.00 57.77 13.18
C LYS A 219 22.10 58.82 12.50
N LEU A 220 20.78 58.74 12.66
CA LEU A 220 19.81 59.64 12.01
C LEU A 220 18.95 60.40 13.02
N THR A 221 19.56 60.95 14.08
CA THR A 221 18.98 62.04 14.87
C THR A 221 19.34 63.39 14.27
N LYS A 222 18.77 63.71 13.09
CA LYS A 222 18.39 65.10 12.77
C LYS A 222 17.50 65.15 11.53
N LYS A 223 16.22 65.44 11.81
CA LYS A 223 15.31 66.23 10.97
C LYS A 223 14.90 65.60 9.63
N GLU A 224 13.87 64.77 9.65
CA GLU A 224 12.75 64.87 8.69
C GLU A 224 11.55 64.05 9.17
N GLN A 225 10.38 64.70 9.17
CA GLN A 225 9.07 64.08 9.33
C GLN A 225 8.84 63.14 8.14
N ILE A 226 8.99 61.84 8.39
CA ILE A 226 8.68 60.80 7.40
C ILE A 226 7.18 60.52 7.48
N SER A 227 6.51 60.80 6.37
CA SER A 227 5.16 60.36 6.03
C SER A 227 5.00 58.87 6.26
N ASP A 228 3.83 58.48 6.77
CA ASP A 228 3.21 57.16 6.69
C ASP A 228 4.14 56.06 6.16
N ALA A 229 4.81 55.40 7.12
CA ALA A 229 5.63 54.23 6.85
C ALA A 229 4.73 53.16 6.23
N ALA A 230 4.66 53.18 4.89
CA ALA A 230 4.17 52.10 4.09
C ALA A 230 4.96 50.86 4.51
N ILE A 231 4.28 49.99 5.28
CA ILE A 231 4.74 48.64 5.58
C ILE A 231 5.20 48.08 4.25
N SER A 232 6.51 47.92 4.07
CA SER A 232 7.08 47.56 2.77
C SER A 232 6.39 46.28 2.34
N GLN A 233 5.56 46.38 1.30
CA GLN A 233 4.93 45.22 0.70
C GLN A 233 6.07 44.25 0.41
N LEU A 234 6.02 43.12 1.10
CA LEU A 234 7.01 42.06 1.01
C LEU A 234 7.20 41.77 -0.47
N ASP A 235 8.38 42.11 -1.00
CA ASP A 235 8.69 42.26 -2.42
C ASP A 235 7.93 41.25 -3.28
N ASP A 236 6.97 41.71 -4.09
CA ASP A 236 6.14 40.87 -4.97
C ASP A 236 7.00 39.90 -5.81
N ASN A 237 8.25 40.28 -6.06
CA ASN A 237 9.24 39.45 -6.76
C ASN A 237 9.64 38.19 -5.96
N GLU A 238 9.77 38.26 -4.63
CA GLU A 238 10.05 37.09 -3.80
C GLU A 238 8.88 36.11 -3.75
N GLN A 239 7.64 36.62 -3.65
CA GLN A 239 6.46 35.76 -3.67
C GLN A 239 6.34 35.03 -5.01
N LYS A 240 6.55 35.73 -6.13
CA LYS A 240 6.60 35.14 -7.47
C LYS A 240 7.70 34.08 -7.61
N ALA A 241 8.87 34.31 -7.02
CA ALA A 241 9.97 33.34 -7.04
C ALA A 241 9.63 32.05 -6.26
N ILE A 242 9.02 32.17 -5.08
CA ILE A 242 8.57 31.02 -4.27
C ILE A 242 7.47 30.25 -5.02
N GLU A 243 6.51 30.95 -5.63
CA GLU A 243 5.45 30.31 -6.38
C GLU A 243 5.98 29.56 -7.61
N LYS A 244 6.94 30.15 -8.34
CA LYS A 244 7.61 29.51 -9.48
C LYS A 244 8.33 28.23 -9.07
N LYS A 245 9.05 28.25 -7.94
CA LYS A 245 9.75 27.07 -7.41
C LYS A 245 8.78 25.98 -6.97
N ASN A 246 7.70 26.33 -6.27
CA ASN A 246 6.69 25.36 -5.86
C ASN A 246 5.96 24.74 -7.07
N LYS A 247 5.68 25.53 -8.12
CA LYS A 247 5.15 25.01 -9.39
C LYS A 247 6.11 24.01 -10.03
N LEU A 248 7.40 24.33 -10.09
CA LEU A 248 8.43 23.43 -10.61
C LEU A 248 8.48 22.10 -9.82
N SER A 249 8.44 22.15 -8.49
CA SER A 249 8.44 20.94 -7.66
C SER A 249 7.20 20.07 -7.93
N ILE A 250 6.01 20.68 -8.01
CA ILE A 250 4.77 19.95 -8.37
C ILE A 250 4.90 19.31 -9.75
N TYR A 251 5.42 20.02 -10.74
CA TYR A 251 5.63 19.47 -12.08
C TYR A 251 6.60 18.28 -12.07
N ILE A 252 7.71 18.37 -11.33
CA ILE A 252 8.68 17.27 -11.20
C ILE A 252 8.01 16.03 -10.60
N PHE A 253 7.19 16.19 -9.56
CA PHE A 253 6.49 15.07 -8.96
C PHE A 253 5.42 14.48 -9.90
N ILE A 254 4.60 15.31 -10.55
CA ILE A 254 3.60 14.84 -11.52
C ILE A 254 4.27 14.12 -12.69
N SER A 255 5.36 14.67 -13.25
CA SER A 255 6.11 14.04 -14.32
C SER A 255 6.77 12.74 -13.86
N GLY A 256 7.32 12.71 -12.64
CA GLY A 256 7.94 11.50 -12.08
C GLY A 256 6.93 10.37 -11.90
N ALA A 257 5.77 10.66 -11.31
CA ALA A 257 4.69 9.67 -11.16
C ALA A 257 4.16 9.21 -12.53
N GLY A 258 3.99 10.15 -13.47
CA GLY A 258 3.53 9.84 -14.83
C GLY A 258 4.52 8.96 -15.60
N ILE A 259 5.82 9.26 -15.53
CA ILE A 259 6.88 8.47 -16.17
C ILE A 259 6.90 7.06 -15.55
N LEU A 260 6.91 6.94 -14.22
CA LEU A 260 6.89 5.62 -13.56
C LEU A 260 5.63 4.83 -13.89
N GLY A 261 4.45 5.46 -13.86
CA GLY A 261 3.20 4.81 -14.23
C GLY A 261 3.18 4.33 -15.69
N LEU A 262 3.69 5.16 -16.62
CA LEU A 262 3.81 4.79 -18.03
C LEU A 262 4.85 3.68 -18.23
N SER A 263 6.00 3.73 -17.54
CA SER A 263 7.00 2.67 -17.55
C SER A 263 6.45 1.35 -16.98
N GLY A 264 5.62 1.40 -15.93
CA GLY A 264 4.90 0.23 -15.41
C GLY A 264 3.95 -0.37 -16.44
N LEU A 265 3.16 0.47 -17.12
CA LEU A 265 2.25 0.03 -18.18
C LEU A 265 3.02 -0.57 -19.38
N LEU A 266 4.11 0.06 -19.82
CA LEU A 266 4.96 -0.45 -20.91
C LEU A 266 5.66 -1.77 -20.51
N SER A 267 6.13 -1.88 -19.27
CA SER A 267 6.72 -3.12 -18.73
C SER A 267 5.73 -4.28 -18.74
N TYR A 268 4.47 -4.00 -18.40
CA TYR A 268 3.40 -4.98 -18.41
C TYR A 268 3.01 -5.39 -19.84
N LEU A 269 2.72 -4.41 -20.71
CA LEU A 269 2.17 -4.68 -22.04
C LEU A 269 3.20 -5.12 -23.09
N ILE A 270 4.43 -4.61 -23.03
CA ILE A 270 5.45 -4.83 -24.08
C ILE A 270 6.45 -5.90 -23.65
N PHE A 271 6.96 -5.79 -22.42
CA PHE A 271 8.06 -6.64 -21.96
C PHE A 271 7.60 -7.90 -21.22
N ALA A 272 6.29 -8.03 -20.95
CA ALA A 272 5.70 -9.08 -20.13
C ALA A 272 6.42 -9.27 -18.77
N SER A 273 7.13 -8.23 -18.29
CA SER A 273 7.88 -8.29 -17.04
C SER A 273 6.99 -7.78 -15.91
N ILE A 274 6.21 -8.70 -15.35
CA ILE A 274 5.17 -8.42 -14.35
C ILE A 274 5.80 -7.85 -13.06
N THR A 275 6.91 -8.44 -12.60
CA THR A 275 7.65 -7.99 -11.41
C THR A 275 8.15 -6.54 -11.55
N THR A 276 8.73 -6.21 -12.70
CA THR A 276 9.21 -4.86 -13.01
C THR A 276 8.05 -3.86 -13.11
N ALA A 277 6.93 -4.27 -13.71
CA ALA A 277 5.73 -3.45 -13.79
C ALA A 277 5.18 -3.11 -12.39
N MET A 278 5.08 -4.09 -11.49
CA MET A 278 4.66 -3.87 -10.10
C MET A 278 5.58 -2.88 -9.38
N LEU A 279 6.91 -3.03 -9.51
CA LEU A 279 7.87 -2.11 -8.89
C LEU A 279 7.68 -0.67 -9.38
N PHE A 280 7.46 -0.46 -10.68
CA PHE A 280 7.17 0.86 -11.22
C PHE A 280 5.86 1.45 -10.69
N PHE A 281 4.78 0.66 -10.60
CA PHE A 281 3.52 1.13 -10.03
C PHE A 281 3.62 1.45 -8.54
N ILE A 282 4.37 0.65 -7.77
CA ILE A 282 4.70 0.94 -6.36
C ILE A 282 5.47 2.27 -6.24
N GLY A 283 6.47 2.49 -7.10
CA GLY A 283 7.21 3.75 -7.15
C GLY A 283 6.30 4.95 -7.46
N ALA A 284 5.42 4.80 -8.46
CA ALA A 284 4.45 5.83 -8.83
C ALA A 284 3.46 6.12 -7.69
N PHE A 285 2.97 5.09 -7.00
CA PHE A 285 2.12 5.19 -5.82
C PHE A 285 2.77 6.03 -4.71
N LEU A 286 4.01 5.70 -4.32
CA LEU A 286 4.75 6.44 -3.28
C LEU A 286 5.03 7.89 -3.64
N LEU A 287 5.39 8.13 -4.90
CA LEU A 287 5.69 9.47 -5.40
C LEU A 287 4.42 10.34 -5.40
N THR A 288 3.27 9.74 -5.73
CA THR A 288 1.96 10.42 -5.70
C THR A 288 1.49 10.71 -4.27
N ILE A 289 1.75 9.83 -3.29
CA ILE A 289 1.53 10.12 -1.87
C ILE A 289 2.39 11.29 -1.40
N THR A 290 3.67 11.30 -1.80
CA THR A 290 4.59 12.39 -1.45
C THR A 290 4.10 13.73 -2.03
N LEU A 291 3.63 13.71 -3.28
CA LEU A 291 2.99 14.85 -3.92
C LEU A 291 1.74 15.30 -3.14
N TRP A 292 0.89 14.36 -2.69
CA TRP A 292 -0.30 14.67 -1.89
C TRP A 292 0.07 15.37 -0.57
N ILE A 293 1.09 14.88 0.15
CA ILE A 293 1.60 15.51 1.39
C ILE A 293 2.09 16.94 1.09
N PHE A 294 2.87 17.11 0.02
CA PHE A 294 3.42 18.41 -0.38
C PHE A 294 2.33 19.42 -0.75
N LEU A 295 1.33 19.00 -1.52
CA LEU A 295 0.19 19.83 -1.91
C LEU A 295 -0.66 20.22 -0.72
N THR A 296 -0.86 19.30 0.23
CA THR A 296 -1.62 19.58 1.46
C THR A 296 -0.89 20.62 2.30
N ALA A 297 0.42 20.45 2.51
CA ALA A 297 1.26 21.42 3.21
C ALA A 297 1.22 22.81 2.54
N ARG A 298 1.29 22.88 1.21
CA ARG A 298 1.16 24.12 0.44
C ARG A 298 -0.22 24.76 0.60
N THR A 299 -1.28 23.96 0.55
CA THR A 299 -2.66 24.42 0.71
C THR A 299 -2.85 25.05 2.09
N VAL A 300 -2.33 24.40 3.13
CA VAL A 300 -2.34 24.92 4.50
C VAL A 300 -1.54 26.22 4.64
N GLU A 301 -0.33 26.29 4.08
CA GLU A 301 0.46 27.53 4.06
C GLU A 301 -0.32 28.68 3.40
N LYS A 302 -0.98 28.41 2.27
CA LYS A 302 -1.78 29.40 1.54
C LYS A 302 -3.01 29.84 2.32
N ILE A 303 -3.69 28.92 3.03
CA ILE A 303 -4.83 29.22 3.91
C ILE A 303 -4.40 30.19 5.02
N PHE A 304 -3.29 29.93 5.70
CA PHE A 304 -2.82 30.82 6.78
C PHE A 304 -2.31 32.18 6.29
N ARG A 305 -1.80 32.25 5.06
CA ARG A 305 -1.22 33.49 4.49
C ARG A 305 -2.22 34.36 3.76
N THR A 306 -3.32 33.77 3.27
CA THR A 306 -4.31 34.49 2.47
C THR A 306 -5.65 34.50 3.22
N PRO A 307 -6.17 35.66 3.64
CA PRO A 307 -7.45 35.73 4.37
C PRO A 307 -8.67 35.36 3.51
N ASN A 308 -8.47 35.04 2.23
CA ASN A 308 -9.53 34.86 1.26
C ASN A 308 -9.75 33.37 0.94
N TYR A 309 -10.76 32.76 1.58
CA TYR A 309 -11.05 31.32 1.52
C TYR A 309 -11.44 30.84 0.11
N ALA A 310 -11.91 31.74 -0.76
CA ALA A 310 -12.37 31.42 -2.11
C ALA A 310 -11.28 30.75 -2.99
N TYR A 311 -10.01 31.09 -2.79
CA TYR A 311 -8.88 30.56 -3.59
C TYR A 311 -8.45 29.14 -3.20
N VAL A 312 -9.05 28.55 -2.16
CA VAL A 312 -8.70 27.22 -1.63
C VAL A 312 -9.44 26.10 -2.39
N THR A 313 -10.54 26.42 -3.06
CA THR A 313 -11.38 25.45 -3.81
C THR A 313 -10.60 24.71 -4.90
N ARG A 314 -9.78 25.41 -5.68
CA ARG A 314 -8.93 24.82 -6.72
C ARG A 314 -7.90 23.84 -6.15
N ASP A 315 -7.30 24.18 -5.01
CA ASP A 315 -6.29 23.34 -4.37
C ASP A 315 -6.93 22.10 -3.75
N LYS A 316 -8.16 22.21 -3.20
CA LYS A 316 -8.97 21.07 -2.74
C LYS A 316 -9.30 20.10 -3.89
N PHE A 317 -9.71 20.61 -5.05
CA PHE A 317 -9.97 19.78 -6.23
C PHE A 317 -8.71 19.05 -6.68
N LEU A 318 -7.57 19.74 -6.73
CA LEU A 318 -6.30 19.14 -7.12
C LEU A 318 -5.85 18.06 -6.10
N LEU A 319 -6.06 18.27 -4.81
CA LEU A 319 -5.81 17.24 -3.78
C LEU A 319 -6.69 16.00 -3.98
N MET A 320 -7.98 16.19 -4.25
CA MET A 320 -8.91 15.09 -4.55
C MET A 320 -8.47 14.32 -5.81
N LEU A 321 -8.09 15.02 -6.88
CA LEU A 321 -7.60 14.42 -8.11
C LEU A 321 -6.33 13.58 -7.88
N VAL A 322 -5.37 14.09 -7.08
CA VAL A 322 -4.18 13.33 -6.69
C VAL A 322 -4.57 12.09 -5.86
N SER A 323 -5.54 12.19 -4.95
CA SER A 323 -6.05 11.01 -4.22
C SER A 323 -6.67 9.95 -5.13
N VAL A 324 -7.37 10.34 -6.20
CA VAL A 324 -7.87 9.42 -7.23
C VAL A 324 -6.71 8.70 -7.94
N PHE A 325 -5.64 9.42 -8.31
CA PHE A 325 -4.46 8.80 -8.91
C PHE A 325 -3.76 7.81 -7.96
N ILE A 326 -3.66 8.12 -6.67
CA ILE A 326 -3.12 7.17 -5.67
C ILE A 326 -3.95 5.88 -5.69
N TYR A 327 -5.29 6.00 -5.72
CA TYR A 327 -6.17 4.84 -5.81
C TYR A 327 -6.00 4.04 -7.11
N LEU A 328 -5.90 4.72 -8.25
CA LEU A 328 -5.65 4.08 -9.55
C LEU A 328 -4.35 3.26 -9.55
N PHE A 329 -3.29 3.76 -8.91
CA PHE A 329 -2.06 2.99 -8.77
C PHE A 329 -2.21 1.76 -7.87
N ILE A 330 -3.00 1.83 -6.80
CA ILE A 330 -3.34 0.64 -6.00
C ILE A 330 -4.04 -0.40 -6.87
N VAL A 331 -5.07 0.00 -7.62
CA VAL A 331 -5.79 -0.91 -8.52
C VAL A 331 -4.86 -1.50 -9.58
N ALA A 332 -3.98 -0.70 -10.16
CA ALA A 332 -2.98 -1.18 -11.13
C ALA A 332 -2.02 -2.21 -10.52
N ILE A 333 -1.56 -2.03 -9.27
CA ILE A 333 -0.72 -3.01 -8.57
C ILE A 333 -1.45 -4.35 -8.44
N PHE A 334 -2.73 -4.34 -8.06
CA PHE A 334 -3.52 -5.57 -7.95
C PHE A 334 -3.78 -6.24 -9.30
N LEU A 335 -4.07 -5.46 -10.35
CA LEU A 335 -4.31 -5.98 -11.70
C LEU A 335 -3.05 -6.63 -12.30
N VAL A 336 -1.90 -5.98 -12.14
CA VAL A 336 -0.62 -6.54 -12.60
C VAL A 336 -0.23 -7.72 -11.72
N GLY A 337 -0.44 -7.64 -10.41
CA GLY A 337 -0.19 -8.71 -9.47
C GLY A 337 -0.97 -9.98 -9.82
N ASP A 338 -2.22 -9.87 -10.27
CA ASP A 338 -3.06 -11.01 -10.67
C ASP A 338 -2.43 -11.89 -11.78
N SER A 339 -1.49 -11.32 -12.56
CA SER A 339 -0.73 -12.06 -13.57
C SER A 339 0.37 -12.96 -12.97
N LEU A 340 0.75 -12.78 -11.70
CA LEU A 340 1.66 -13.67 -10.97
C LEU A 340 0.86 -14.78 -10.29
N ALA A 341 1.23 -16.04 -10.54
CA ALA A 341 0.57 -17.22 -9.96
C ALA A 341 0.45 -17.15 -8.43
N TRP A 342 1.56 -16.92 -7.73
CA TRP A 342 1.55 -16.82 -6.26
C TRP A 342 0.70 -15.67 -5.74
N TRP A 343 0.64 -14.53 -6.45
CA TRP A 343 -0.20 -13.41 -6.03
C TRP A 343 -1.67 -13.74 -6.26
N ARG A 344 -2.00 -14.33 -7.41
CA ARG A 344 -3.36 -14.76 -7.75
C ARG A 344 -3.90 -15.72 -6.70
N VAL A 345 -3.13 -16.73 -6.31
CA VAL A 345 -3.53 -17.70 -5.28
C VAL A 345 -3.51 -17.06 -3.88
N ARG A 346 -2.37 -16.52 -3.42
CA ARG A 346 -2.24 -16.08 -2.01
C ARG A 346 -2.93 -14.74 -1.68
N VAL A 347 -3.11 -13.86 -2.67
CA VAL A 347 -3.66 -12.51 -2.46
C VAL A 347 -5.07 -12.37 -3.04
N ASN A 348 -5.35 -12.95 -4.21
CA ASN A 348 -6.62 -12.74 -4.92
C ASN A 348 -7.65 -13.87 -4.77
N GLU A 349 -7.24 -15.09 -4.41
CA GLU A 349 -8.14 -16.27 -4.37
C GLU A 349 -9.30 -16.09 -3.40
N LEU A 350 -9.03 -15.46 -2.24
CA LEU A 350 -10.09 -14.98 -1.37
C LEU A 350 -10.84 -13.86 -2.09
N SER A 351 -11.96 -14.20 -2.70
CA SER A 351 -12.75 -13.30 -3.52
C SER A 351 -14.20 -13.28 -3.06
N TYR A 352 -14.84 -12.12 -3.22
CA TYR A 352 -16.29 -11.99 -3.08
C TYR A 352 -16.92 -12.13 -4.45
N ASN A 353 -17.84 -13.09 -4.60
CA ASN A 353 -18.69 -13.18 -5.78
C ASN A 353 -19.95 -12.32 -5.56
N VAL A 354 -20.00 -11.14 -6.18
CA VAL A 354 -21.15 -10.24 -6.11
C VAL A 354 -21.76 -10.14 -7.49
N GLY A 355 -22.83 -10.91 -7.73
CA GLY A 355 -23.56 -10.89 -9.01
C GLY A 355 -22.76 -11.43 -10.20
N GLY A 356 -21.90 -12.42 -9.99
CA GLY A 356 -21.04 -13.00 -11.03
C GLY A 356 -19.69 -12.29 -11.20
N PHE A 357 -19.48 -11.15 -10.54
CA PHE A 357 -18.19 -10.48 -10.49
C PHE A 357 -17.38 -11.00 -9.30
N VAL A 358 -16.21 -11.55 -9.60
CA VAL A 358 -15.23 -12.04 -8.62
C VAL A 358 -14.32 -10.86 -8.24
N ILE A 359 -14.48 -10.31 -7.04
CA ILE A 359 -13.68 -9.20 -6.55
C ILE A 359 -12.73 -9.69 -5.44
N PRO A 360 -11.41 -9.51 -5.58
CA PRO A 360 -10.46 -9.88 -4.53
C PRO A 360 -10.79 -9.21 -3.18
N LYS A 361 -10.90 -10.01 -2.12
CA LYS A 361 -11.13 -9.57 -0.74
C LYS A 361 -10.02 -8.64 -0.28
N ALA A 362 -8.77 -8.92 -0.65
CA ALA A 362 -7.64 -8.04 -0.39
C ALA A 362 -7.85 -6.65 -1.04
N LEU A 363 -8.23 -6.60 -2.32
CA LEU A 363 -8.49 -5.33 -3.03
C LEU A 363 -9.62 -4.53 -2.38
N THR A 364 -10.73 -5.17 -2.01
CA THR A 364 -11.85 -4.48 -1.34
C THR A 364 -11.46 -3.93 0.03
N THR A 365 -10.71 -4.70 0.83
CA THR A 365 -10.25 -4.29 2.16
C THR A 365 -9.26 -3.13 2.06
N VAL A 366 -8.31 -3.21 1.13
CA VAL A 366 -7.35 -2.13 0.86
C VAL A 366 -8.06 -0.89 0.33
N THR A 367 -9.04 -1.04 -0.58
CA THR A 367 -9.85 0.06 -1.11
C THR A 367 -10.61 0.78 0.00
N MET A 368 -11.33 0.04 0.84
CA MET A 368 -12.11 0.63 1.95
C MET A 368 -11.21 1.32 2.97
N THR A 369 -10.08 0.70 3.30
CA THR A 369 -9.07 1.28 4.20
C THR A 369 -8.49 2.55 3.59
N PHE A 370 -8.14 2.54 2.29
CA PHE A 370 -7.62 3.69 1.58
C PHE A 370 -8.61 4.87 1.60
N LEU A 371 -9.85 4.65 1.17
CA LEU A 371 -10.88 5.69 1.09
C LEU A 371 -11.20 6.27 2.47
N THR A 372 -11.34 5.41 3.49
CA THR A 372 -11.60 5.85 4.87
C THR A 372 -10.41 6.63 5.40
N SER A 373 -9.19 6.13 5.21
CA SER A 373 -7.99 6.75 5.75
C SER A 373 -7.70 8.08 5.08
N ILE A 374 -7.78 8.19 3.74
CA ILE A 374 -7.52 9.45 3.03
C ILE A 374 -8.59 10.51 3.38
N PHE A 375 -9.84 10.10 3.56
CA PHE A 375 -10.92 10.98 4.00
C PHE A 375 -10.67 11.49 5.42
N LEU A 376 -10.37 10.60 6.38
CA LEU A 376 -10.06 10.99 7.76
C LEU A 376 -8.81 11.86 7.85
N LEU A 377 -7.78 11.56 7.05
CA LEU A 377 -6.55 12.34 6.95
C LEU A 377 -6.84 13.77 6.50
N THR A 378 -7.61 13.90 5.42
CA THR A 378 -8.01 15.18 4.84
C THR A 378 -8.92 15.95 5.80
N ALA A 379 -9.97 15.32 6.33
CA ALA A 379 -10.91 15.95 7.25
C ALA A 379 -10.25 16.40 8.55
N SER A 380 -9.41 15.55 9.16
CA SER A 380 -8.71 15.91 10.40
C SER A 380 -7.69 17.02 10.18
N THR A 381 -6.94 17.01 9.08
CA THR A 381 -5.97 18.09 8.80
C THR A 381 -6.66 19.43 8.56
N PHE A 382 -7.78 19.45 7.81
CA PHE A 382 -8.54 20.68 7.64
C PHE A 382 -9.24 21.16 8.91
N LYS A 383 -9.66 20.24 9.80
CA LYS A 383 -10.17 20.59 11.13
C LYS A 383 -9.10 21.27 11.98
N ASP A 384 -7.91 20.67 12.07
CA ASP A 384 -6.78 21.24 12.83
C ASP A 384 -6.41 22.64 12.31
N VAL A 385 -6.46 22.82 10.99
CA VAL A 385 -6.18 24.12 10.34
C VAL A 385 -7.28 25.14 10.64
N ALA A 386 -8.55 24.72 10.63
CA ALA A 386 -9.68 25.60 10.93
C ALA A 386 -9.62 26.11 12.38
N GLU A 387 -9.36 25.22 13.35
CA GLU A 387 -9.20 25.58 14.77
C GLU A 387 -8.06 26.59 14.96
N LYS A 388 -6.91 26.36 14.31
CA LYS A 388 -5.78 27.30 14.36
C LYS A 388 -6.05 28.61 13.62
N LEU A 389 -6.92 28.62 12.62
CA LEU A 389 -7.34 29.83 11.92
C LEU A 389 -8.25 30.67 12.82
N GLU A 390 -9.18 30.03 13.54
CA GLU A 390 -10.07 30.69 14.50
C GLU A 390 -9.28 31.32 15.66
N GLU A 391 -8.24 30.64 16.17
CA GLU A 391 -7.30 31.21 17.15
C GLU A 391 -6.62 32.48 16.61
N LEU A 392 -6.19 32.47 15.35
CA LEU A 392 -5.54 33.63 14.71
C LEU A 392 -6.52 34.76 14.41
N GLU A 393 -7.74 34.44 14.01
CA GLU A 393 -8.80 35.43 13.80
C GLU A 393 -9.16 36.11 15.13
N THR A 394 -9.32 35.32 16.19
CA THR A 394 -9.55 35.80 17.55
C THR A 394 -8.41 36.72 18.00
N ALA A 395 -7.14 36.32 17.81
CA ALA A 395 -5.97 37.15 18.12
C ALA A 395 -5.96 38.47 17.32
N ASN A 396 -6.37 38.43 16.05
CA ASN A 396 -6.47 39.61 15.19
C ASN A 396 -7.59 40.56 15.65
N VAL A 397 -8.77 40.03 16.02
CA VAL A 397 -9.91 40.79 16.54
C VAL A 397 -9.55 41.48 17.87
N PHE A 398 -8.76 40.82 18.73
CA PHE A 398 -8.29 41.42 19.98
C PHE A 398 -7.08 42.36 19.81
N ASN A 399 -6.69 42.70 18.57
CA ASN A 399 -5.56 43.56 18.22
C ASN A 399 -4.22 43.09 18.80
N GLU A 400 -3.97 41.76 18.83
CA GLU A 400 -2.67 41.22 19.26
C GLU A 400 -1.49 41.92 18.59
N ASN A 401 -0.38 42.10 19.33
CA ASN A 401 0.84 42.68 18.78
C ASN A 401 1.12 42.03 17.41
N PRO A 402 1.27 42.81 16.32
CA PRO A 402 1.38 42.27 14.97
C PRO A 402 2.55 41.29 14.83
N LEU A 403 3.61 41.48 15.60
CA LEU A 403 4.74 40.56 15.66
C LEU A 403 4.36 39.22 16.31
N ASN A 404 3.50 39.25 17.34
CA ASN A 404 2.96 38.04 17.96
C ASN A 404 2.00 37.30 17.01
N ILE A 405 1.17 38.03 16.25
CA ILE A 405 0.29 37.43 15.21
C ILE A 405 1.12 36.74 14.13
N VAL A 406 2.21 37.37 13.66
CA VAL A 406 3.12 36.74 12.68
C VAL A 406 3.82 35.53 13.30
N LYS A 407 4.27 35.62 14.55
CA LYS A 407 4.95 34.52 15.25
C LYS A 407 4.04 33.32 15.49
N THR A 408 2.81 33.55 15.94
CA THR A 408 1.78 32.52 16.16
C THR A 408 1.34 31.90 14.83
N ARG A 409 1.15 32.71 13.79
CA ARG A 409 0.86 32.22 12.43
C ARG A 409 1.96 31.29 11.90
N GLU A 410 3.21 31.71 11.96
CA GLU A 410 4.34 30.88 11.51
C GLU A 410 4.51 29.61 12.37
N ALA A 411 4.22 29.70 13.68
CA ALA A 411 4.18 28.52 14.55
C ALA A 411 3.04 27.56 14.18
N ALA A 412 1.86 28.08 13.87
CA ALA A 412 0.70 27.31 13.42
C ALA A 412 0.95 26.63 12.07
N ILE A 413 1.53 27.35 11.09
CA ILE A 413 1.94 26.78 9.80
C ILE A 413 2.93 25.63 10.01
N SER A 414 3.99 25.86 10.78
CA SER A 414 5.02 24.84 11.05
C SER A 414 4.44 23.61 11.76
N SER A 415 3.59 23.83 12.77
CA SER A 415 2.91 22.77 13.50
C SER A 415 1.97 21.95 12.60
N ALA A 416 1.15 22.62 11.79
CA ALA A 416 0.21 21.98 10.88
C ALA A 416 0.95 21.16 9.81
N ILE A 417 2.00 21.71 9.20
CA ILE A 417 2.83 21.00 8.21
C ILE A 417 3.51 19.77 8.83
N SER A 418 4.06 19.89 10.04
CA SER A 418 4.66 18.75 10.76
C SER A 418 3.62 17.66 11.04
N THR A 419 2.42 18.06 11.44
CA THR A 419 1.31 17.14 11.72
C THR A 419 0.85 16.43 10.45
N ILE A 420 0.73 17.13 9.32
CA ILE A 420 0.41 16.54 8.00
C ILE A 420 1.46 15.50 7.61
N GLY A 421 2.75 15.81 7.77
CA GLY A 421 3.83 14.87 7.46
C GLY A 421 3.76 13.58 8.30
N LYS A 422 3.55 13.70 9.61
CA LYS A 422 3.38 12.54 10.52
C LYS A 422 2.15 11.71 10.16
N LYS A 423 1.02 12.38 9.93
CA LYS A 423 -0.24 11.75 9.52
C LYS A 423 -0.07 11.01 8.19
N GLY A 424 0.61 11.59 7.20
CA GLY A 424 0.92 10.95 5.92
C GLY A 424 1.81 9.70 6.05
N VAL A 425 2.79 9.71 6.96
CA VAL A 425 3.60 8.51 7.26
C VAL A 425 2.76 7.42 7.92
N ILE A 426 1.94 7.76 8.91
CA ILE A 426 1.03 6.81 9.57
C ILE A 426 0.07 6.19 8.55
N PHE A 427 -0.43 7.00 7.61
CA PHE A 427 -1.28 6.52 6.52
C PHE A 427 -0.61 5.43 5.68
N VAL A 428 0.66 5.62 5.28
CA VAL A 428 1.41 4.59 4.53
C VAL A 428 1.54 3.32 5.36
N ILE A 429 1.92 3.43 6.64
CA ILE A 429 2.06 2.28 7.54
C ILE A 429 0.75 1.50 7.66
N ILE A 430 -0.39 2.18 7.82
CA ILE A 430 -1.71 1.54 7.93
C ILE A 430 -2.07 0.80 6.64
N ILE A 431 -1.90 1.41 5.46
CA ILE A 431 -2.22 0.75 4.19
C ILE A 431 -1.35 -0.48 3.99
N SER A 432 -0.06 -0.35 4.26
CA SER A 432 0.89 -1.44 4.15
C SER A 432 0.56 -2.57 5.13
N LEU A 433 0.19 -2.26 6.38
CA LEU A 433 -0.26 -3.24 7.37
C LEU A 433 -1.55 -3.94 6.95
N VAL A 434 -2.51 -3.19 6.39
CA VAL A 434 -3.76 -3.77 5.88
C VAL A 434 -3.51 -4.69 4.70
N ILE A 435 -2.55 -4.41 3.80
CA ILE A 435 -2.20 -5.35 2.73
C ILE A 435 -1.73 -6.69 3.31
N VAL A 436 -0.87 -6.64 4.34
CA VAL A 436 -0.36 -7.87 4.99
C VAL A 436 -1.46 -8.65 5.69
N PHE A 437 -2.39 -7.99 6.39
CA PHE A 437 -3.49 -8.67 7.10
C PHE A 437 -4.66 -9.09 6.20
N ALA A 438 -4.87 -8.39 5.08
CA ALA A 438 -5.94 -8.71 4.14
C ALA A 438 -5.53 -9.81 3.15
N SER A 439 -4.23 -10.13 3.07
CA SER A 439 -3.68 -11.25 2.31
C SER A 439 -3.29 -12.39 3.26
N ASP A 440 -3.07 -13.58 2.71
CA ASP A 440 -2.55 -14.70 3.49
C ASP A 440 -1.03 -14.59 3.77
N LEU A 441 -0.43 -13.42 3.49
CA LEU A 441 0.97 -13.13 3.76
C LEU A 441 1.31 -13.18 5.26
N ASN A 442 0.32 -13.17 6.14
CA ASN A 442 0.56 -13.31 7.58
C ASN A 442 1.14 -14.70 7.94
N ALA A 443 0.79 -15.75 7.20
CA ALA A 443 1.43 -17.07 7.34
C ALA A 443 2.94 -17.00 7.05
N TYR A 444 3.35 -16.06 6.19
CA TYR A 444 4.73 -15.81 5.78
C TYR A 444 5.24 -14.47 6.30
N ALA A 445 4.95 -14.16 7.56
CA ALA A 445 5.27 -12.88 8.20
C ALA A 445 6.71 -12.42 7.94
N ASN A 446 7.68 -13.34 7.87
CA ASN A 446 9.09 -13.03 7.59
C ASN A 446 9.30 -12.38 6.20
N GLN A 447 8.62 -12.86 5.17
CA GLN A 447 8.71 -12.33 3.80
C GLN A 447 7.86 -11.05 3.64
N GLY A 448 6.66 -11.04 4.24
CA GLY A 448 5.82 -9.85 4.28
C GLY A 448 6.53 -8.67 4.95
N ILE A 449 7.24 -8.90 6.06
CA ILE A 449 8.07 -7.89 6.74
C ILE A 449 9.19 -7.39 5.84
N LEU A 450 9.82 -8.25 5.03
CA LEU A 450 10.92 -7.85 4.14
C LEU A 450 10.47 -6.85 3.07
N ILE A 451 9.26 -7.01 2.54
CA ILE A 451 8.64 -6.04 1.63
C ILE A 451 8.33 -4.72 2.35
N MET A 452 7.90 -4.78 3.62
CA MET A 452 7.47 -3.63 4.41
C MET A 452 8.62 -2.77 4.96
N VAL A 453 9.74 -3.42 5.31
CA VAL A 453 10.88 -2.79 6.01
C VAL A 453 11.47 -1.61 5.25
N PRO A 454 11.73 -1.66 3.92
CA PRO A 454 12.22 -0.51 3.17
C PRO A 454 11.30 0.71 3.25
N PHE A 455 9.98 0.50 3.23
CA PHE A 455 8.99 1.57 3.33
C PHE A 455 8.96 2.17 4.74
N LEU A 456 8.99 1.32 5.76
CA LEU A 456 9.06 1.73 7.17
C LEU A 456 10.35 2.50 7.47
N ILE A 457 11.50 2.01 6.99
CA ILE A 457 12.80 2.68 7.14
C ILE A 457 12.77 4.04 6.45
N GLY A 458 12.31 4.10 5.19
CA GLY A 458 12.20 5.38 4.46
C GLY A 458 11.32 6.39 5.18
N ALA A 459 10.18 5.95 5.69
CA ALA A 459 9.25 6.78 6.45
C ALA A 459 9.82 7.24 7.80
N LEU A 460 10.46 6.34 8.55
CA LEU A 460 11.10 6.64 9.84
C LEU A 460 12.30 7.58 9.68
N ILE A 461 13.15 7.36 8.69
CA ILE A 461 14.30 8.22 8.38
C ILE A 461 13.81 9.64 8.07
N SER A 462 12.77 9.78 7.24
CA SER A 462 12.14 11.08 6.93
C SER A 462 11.64 11.79 8.21
N LEU A 463 11.00 11.03 9.11
CA LEU A 463 10.46 11.55 10.37
C LEU A 463 11.59 11.94 11.36
N VAL A 464 12.63 11.11 11.51
CA VAL A 464 13.78 11.37 12.40
C VAL A 464 14.58 12.57 11.91
N LEU A 465 14.89 12.64 10.61
CA LEU A 465 15.58 13.79 10.01
C LEU A 465 14.78 15.08 10.20
N SER A 466 13.46 15.03 9.98
CA SER A 466 12.58 16.17 10.22
C SER A 466 12.65 16.60 11.70
N SER A 467 12.53 15.66 12.64
CA SER A 467 12.49 15.96 14.08
C SER A 467 13.79 16.51 14.66
N ARG A 468 14.96 15.96 14.27
CA ARG A 468 16.25 16.39 14.82
C ARG A 468 16.66 17.76 14.31
N LEU A 469 16.36 18.07 13.05
CA LEU A 469 16.76 19.34 12.45
C LEU A 469 15.81 20.49 12.79
N LEU A 470 14.56 20.19 13.19
CA LEU A 470 13.63 21.18 13.75
C LEU A 470 14.03 21.66 15.16
N LYS A 471 14.74 20.83 15.95
CA LYS A 471 15.17 21.20 17.32
C LYS A 471 16.29 22.23 17.37
N GLU A 472 17.03 22.45 16.28
CA GLU A 472 18.22 23.31 16.29
C GLU A 472 17.96 24.83 16.28
N LYS A 473 16.71 25.31 16.16
CA LYS A 473 16.44 26.77 16.01
C LYS A 473 15.20 27.26 16.75
N ILE A 474 15.20 27.12 18.07
CA ILE A 474 14.49 28.07 18.94
C ILE A 474 15.50 28.57 19.98
N ALA A 475 16.51 29.31 19.51
CA ALA A 475 17.16 30.26 20.40
C ALA A 475 16.08 31.28 20.77
N VAL A 476 15.63 31.25 22.02
CA VAL A 476 14.69 32.22 22.58
C VAL A 476 15.30 33.60 22.39
N VAL A 477 14.85 34.31 21.36
CA VAL A 477 15.10 35.73 21.23
C VAL A 477 14.12 36.40 22.18
N ASP A 478 14.58 36.61 23.41
CA ASP A 478 14.01 37.58 24.34
C ASP A 478 14.28 39.00 23.81
N ASP A 479 13.68 39.37 22.68
CA ASP A 479 13.58 40.78 22.31
C ASP A 479 12.17 41.25 22.66
N ILE A 480 12.11 41.94 23.80
CA ILE A 480 11.00 42.81 24.19
C ILE A 480 10.87 43.84 23.07
N VAL A 481 9.84 43.67 22.23
CA VAL A 481 9.53 44.64 21.18
C VAL A 481 8.87 45.85 21.84
N LEU A 482 9.50 47.01 21.69
CA LEU A 482 9.01 48.31 22.15
C LEU A 482 7.69 48.64 21.45
N ASP A 483 6.69 49.03 22.24
CA ASP A 483 5.42 49.56 21.78
C ASP A 483 5.61 50.76 20.84
N HIS A 484 4.78 50.84 19.80
CA HIS A 484 4.65 52.07 19.04
C HIS A 484 4.04 53.15 19.93
N ILE A 485 4.74 54.29 20.05
CA ILE A 485 4.30 55.46 20.81
C ILE A 485 3.44 56.32 19.87
N ILE A 486 2.20 56.58 20.26
CA ILE A 486 1.32 57.57 19.61
C ILE A 486 1.23 58.84 20.44
N SER A 487 0.91 59.96 19.79
CA SER A 487 0.52 61.17 20.52
C SER A 487 -0.96 61.11 20.84
N CYS A 488 -1.33 61.25 22.11
CA CYS A 488 -2.73 61.30 22.52
C CYS A 488 -3.45 62.47 21.83
N PRO A 489 -4.56 62.24 21.11
CA PRO A 489 -5.27 63.30 20.39
C PRO A 489 -5.85 64.37 21.33
N HIS A 490 -6.04 64.03 22.61
CA HIS A 490 -6.61 64.95 23.58
C HIS A 490 -5.60 65.80 24.37
N CYS A 491 -4.35 65.36 24.49
CA CYS A 491 -3.37 66.04 25.35
C CYS A 491 -1.97 66.19 24.72
N GLY A 492 -1.77 65.68 23.49
CA GLY A 492 -0.51 65.77 22.76
C GLY A 492 0.63 64.89 23.31
N ASN A 493 0.51 64.38 24.53
CA ASN A 493 1.55 63.56 25.14
C ASN A 493 1.67 62.20 24.47
N LYS A 494 2.93 61.76 24.37
CA LYS A 494 3.32 60.44 23.92
C LYS A 494 2.78 59.39 24.89
N THR A 495 2.02 58.45 24.36
CA THR A 495 1.41 57.32 25.08
C THR A 495 1.55 56.09 24.20
N ALA A 496 1.62 54.88 24.74
CA ALA A 496 1.64 53.72 23.85
C ALA A 496 0.34 53.62 23.06
N LEU A 497 0.42 53.07 21.85
CA LEU A 497 -0.70 52.54 21.03
C LEU A 497 -1.50 51.42 21.76
N GLY A 498 -1.23 51.27 23.04
CA GLY A 498 -1.47 50.13 23.86
C GLY A 498 -2.66 50.26 24.83
N GLY A 499 -3.05 51.48 25.17
CA GLY A 499 -4.09 51.76 26.15
C GLY A 499 -5.45 52.01 25.50
N ASN A 500 -6.53 51.66 26.19
CA ASN A 500 -7.86 52.23 25.87
C ASN A 500 -7.95 53.68 26.36
N TYR A 501 -7.05 54.12 27.23
CA TYR A 501 -7.00 55.48 27.75
C TYR A 501 -5.55 55.97 27.77
N CYS A 502 -5.37 57.27 27.56
CA CYS A 502 -4.07 57.93 27.62
C CYS A 502 -3.52 57.90 29.04
N GLU A 503 -2.29 57.43 29.17
CA GLU A 503 -1.62 57.29 30.47
C GLU A 503 -1.36 58.63 31.18
N THR A 504 -1.35 59.72 30.42
CA THR A 504 -1.12 61.06 30.95
C THR A 504 -2.40 61.82 31.29
N CYS A 505 -3.43 61.73 30.44
CA CYS A 505 -4.66 62.53 30.62
C CYS A 505 -5.92 61.71 30.96
N GLY A 506 -5.86 60.38 30.96
CA GLY A 506 -6.97 59.49 31.29
C GLY A 506 -8.11 59.46 30.27
N LYS A 507 -8.02 60.20 29.16
CA LYS A 507 -9.04 60.20 28.09
C LYS A 507 -8.87 59.03 27.15
N GLU A 508 -9.98 58.57 26.58
CA GLU A 508 -10.03 57.36 25.76
C GLU A 508 -9.17 57.47 24.49
N LEU A 509 -8.46 56.40 24.18
CA LEU A 509 -7.65 56.21 22.98
C LEU A 509 -8.34 55.13 22.13
N LEU A 510 -8.42 55.34 20.83
CA LEU A 510 -9.21 54.51 19.92
C LEU A 510 -8.65 53.09 19.65
N SER A 511 -7.55 52.66 20.26
CA SER A 511 -7.11 51.24 20.21
C SER A 511 -5.99 50.95 21.23
N GLY A 512 -6.00 49.77 21.87
CA GLY A 512 -5.00 49.41 22.87
C GLY A 512 -4.57 47.93 22.98
N GLN A 513 -3.26 47.68 23.07
CA GLN A 513 -2.59 46.48 23.65
C GLN A 513 -1.34 46.62 24.58
N ARG A 514 -0.88 45.52 25.21
CA ARG A 514 -0.29 45.47 26.58
C ARG A 514 1.23 45.69 26.80
N TYR A 515 1.56 46.30 27.95
CA TYR A 515 2.86 46.27 28.63
C TYR A 515 3.05 45.01 29.50
N THR A 516 4.27 44.48 29.59
CA THR A 516 4.64 43.33 30.44
C THR A 516 5.32 43.71 31.76
N SER A 517 5.49 45.00 32.06
CA SER A 517 6.06 45.47 33.33
C SER A 517 5.56 46.87 33.70
N GLY A 518 5.18 47.07 34.98
CA GLY A 518 4.85 48.38 35.54
C GLY A 518 3.92 48.30 36.76
N ILE A 519 2.98 49.24 36.86
CA ILE A 519 2.10 49.42 38.02
C ILE A 519 0.77 48.67 37.81
N ILE A 520 0.38 47.83 38.78
CA ILE A 520 -0.93 47.17 38.79
C ILE A 520 -1.99 48.18 39.26
N CYS A 521 -3.06 48.37 38.48
CA CYS A 521 -4.21 49.15 38.91
C CYS A 521 -4.99 48.40 39.99
N ILE A 522 -5.22 49.01 41.15
CA ILE A 522 -5.99 48.41 42.27
C ILE A 522 -7.44 48.11 41.87
N LYS A 523 -8.01 48.87 40.93
CA LYS A 523 -9.43 48.75 40.55
C LYS A 523 -9.70 47.63 39.55
N CYS A 524 -8.78 47.38 38.61
CA CYS A 524 -9.00 46.41 37.53
C CYS A 524 -7.90 45.36 37.41
N GLU A 525 -6.92 45.37 38.31
CA GLU A 525 -5.78 44.43 38.41
C GLU A 525 -4.91 44.30 37.15
N ARG A 526 -5.02 45.23 36.21
CA ARG A 526 -4.23 45.23 34.98
C ARG A 526 -2.97 46.08 35.13
N VAL A 527 -1.89 45.64 34.48
CA VAL A 527 -0.56 46.28 34.50
C VAL A 527 -0.52 47.49 33.55
N ASN A 528 -0.08 48.64 34.05
CA ASN A 528 0.12 49.92 33.35
C ASN A 528 1.62 50.28 33.36
N ALA A 529 2.07 51.26 32.59
CA ALA A 529 3.47 51.68 32.64
C ALA A 529 3.84 52.25 34.03
N LYS A 530 5.14 52.23 34.36
CA LYS A 530 5.65 52.63 35.69
C LYS A 530 5.38 54.11 36.03
N ASP A 531 5.23 54.95 35.01
CA ASP A 531 5.02 56.40 35.17
C ASP A 531 3.59 56.83 34.81
N SER A 532 2.66 55.88 34.66
CA SER A 532 1.27 56.17 34.33
C SER A 532 0.55 56.82 35.53
N VAL A 533 -0.10 57.96 35.31
CA VAL A 533 -0.92 58.65 36.33
C VAL A 533 -2.31 58.03 36.41
N PHE A 534 -2.81 57.50 35.29
CA PHE A 534 -4.12 56.87 35.19
C PHE A 534 -4.02 55.47 34.59
N CYS A 535 -4.93 54.60 34.98
CA CYS A 535 -5.03 53.25 34.45
C CYS A 535 -5.57 53.29 33.02
N ARG A 536 -4.78 52.78 32.08
CA ARG A 536 -5.10 52.77 30.66
C ARG A 536 -6.25 51.82 30.26
N TYR A 537 -6.81 51.05 31.21
CA TYR A 537 -7.92 50.12 30.95
C TYR A 537 -9.24 50.53 31.61
N CYS A 538 -9.19 51.29 32.71
CA CYS A 538 -10.39 51.69 33.45
C CYS A 538 -10.44 53.18 33.79
N GLY A 539 -9.45 53.97 33.35
CA GLY A 539 -9.34 55.40 33.60
C GLY A 539 -9.03 55.80 35.05
N ASN A 540 -8.93 54.84 35.97
CA ASN A 540 -8.79 55.14 37.40
C ASN A 540 -7.38 55.69 37.71
N GLN A 541 -7.29 56.71 38.57
CA GLN A 541 -6.01 57.26 38.98
C GLN A 541 -5.16 56.20 39.70
N LEU A 542 -3.90 56.07 39.30
CA LEU A 542 -2.92 55.18 39.92
C LEU A 542 -2.27 55.98 41.06
N GLY A 543 -2.68 55.72 42.30
CA GLY A 543 -2.15 56.39 43.50
C GLY A 543 -0.75 55.89 43.88
N ASN A 544 -0.09 56.56 44.84
CA ASN A 544 1.30 56.29 45.26
C ASN A 544 1.53 54.92 45.94
N GLU A 545 0.47 54.15 46.24
CA GLU A 545 0.55 52.85 46.91
C GLU A 545 0.61 51.67 45.91
N THR A 546 1.59 51.69 45.02
CA THR A 546 1.68 50.71 43.93
C THR A 546 2.74 49.66 44.18
N LYS A 547 2.36 48.38 44.14
CA LYS A 547 3.29 47.24 44.15
C LYS A 547 4.13 47.24 42.87
N LEU A 548 5.39 47.66 42.97
CA LEU A 548 6.36 47.56 41.88
C LEU A 548 6.67 46.09 41.60
N ILE A 549 6.42 45.65 40.37
CA ILE A 549 6.92 44.36 39.89
C ILE A 549 8.41 44.55 39.55
N THR A 550 9.30 44.40 40.52
CA THR A 550 10.73 44.20 40.25
C THR A 550 10.92 42.78 39.73
N LYS A 551 11.49 42.64 38.52
CA LYS A 551 11.87 41.35 37.90
C LYS A 551 12.36 40.36 38.95
N GLY A 552 11.57 39.32 39.20
CA GLY A 552 11.98 38.18 40.00
C GLY A 552 13.15 37.49 39.32
N LYS A 553 14.26 37.34 40.06
CA LYS A 553 15.20 36.23 39.87
C LYS A 553 14.37 34.95 39.78
N GLY A 554 14.66 34.12 38.78
CA GLY A 554 13.93 32.89 38.50
C GLY A 554 13.72 32.05 39.76
N LEU A 555 12.45 31.75 40.06
CA LEU A 555 12.12 30.59 40.86
C LEU A 555 12.52 29.35 40.06
N LYS A 556 13.47 28.59 40.59
CA LYS A 556 13.62 27.17 40.27
C LYS A 556 12.37 26.46 40.80
N ALA A 557 11.68 25.76 39.92
CA ALA A 557 10.88 24.59 40.24
C ALA A 557 11.45 23.43 39.43
#